data_AF-A0A231RML2-F1
#
_entry.id   AF-A0A231RML2-F1
#
_cell.length_a   1.000
_cell.length_b   1.000
_cell.length_c   1.000
_cell.angle_alpha   90.00
_cell.angle_beta   90.00
_cell.angle_gamma   90.00
#
_symmetry.space_group_name_H-M   'P 1'
#
loop_
_entity.id
_entity.type
_entity.pdbx_description
1 polymer ?
#
loop_
_entity_poly.entity_id
_entity_poly.type
_entity_poly.pdbx_seq_one_letter_code
_entity_poly.pdbx_strand_id
1 'polypeptide(L)'
;MIPTYELDDDQWDRLVRDVAKHFGEVTINRGFNYFKRGKVVKLTLPSERIVKAVVEGGDLYHVSVNLDSFSSSRCDCPVGYYCKHMFASILRYADMHNRSVHTLINAKSVTGSAAPKARAASYNEARQLAAKKAAEDLAFLQQQAKRIAELSVKEWHEWFALATASLMQSSRNTQFVNDALAAIYRYKPSLPADVDAFFLLHAHLFVLGKLTKQPQDLSGYMYSYLAFHTHHAASDLQGKVAQRIVQMAGTAVRPDNEARTRQTLFYLRSEMLAETNENHYYLRHYLQAWKEWLIGQADGSFASEEEFIRLNEAQTADSPSSLALNVARAALRTFQGNDEEAWNQLRAIDERTNIPEEFLLGFLDYLAQVESWPRLADWLVEVAPLLNLRKASGVRAYSEYWDLAVRHLPEAGPRMWDSLVSLLPHTRELYEEKLLETGQWRRWMDFQLSMSSDPLEFRVTDLAPIEKNDPEALLPFYHQAVERYVLLKNRDGYKTAVKLLKRLAKLYKRLKREPLWEAFIDAFADRHSRLRALQEELRKGKLLT
;
A
#
# COMPACT_ATOMS: atom_id res chain seq x y z
N MET A 1 22.83 -13.97 -31.38
CA MET A 1 21.57 -13.45 -31.97
C MET A 1 20.74 -14.64 -32.40
N ILE A 2 19.52 -14.78 -31.89
CA ILE A 2 18.59 -15.83 -32.30
C ILE A 2 17.81 -15.26 -33.50
N PRO A 3 17.81 -15.91 -34.68
CA PRO A 3 17.01 -15.44 -35.80
C PRO A 3 15.53 -15.43 -35.40
N THR A 4 14.88 -14.29 -35.56
CA THR A 4 13.46 -14.07 -35.22
C THR A 4 12.66 -14.29 -36.49
N TYR A 5 12.23 -15.53 -36.72
CA TYR A 5 11.30 -15.83 -37.81
C TYR A 5 9.91 -15.36 -37.37
N GLU A 6 9.25 -14.48 -38.12
CA GLU A 6 7.91 -14.00 -37.74
C GLU A 6 6.85 -15.10 -37.92
N LEU A 7 6.00 -15.28 -36.91
CA LEU A 7 4.90 -16.24 -36.93
C LEU A 7 3.64 -15.58 -37.50
N ASP A 8 3.29 -15.90 -38.75
CA ASP A 8 2.10 -15.36 -39.42
C ASP A 8 0.78 -15.89 -38.81
N ASP A 9 -0.34 -15.28 -39.19
CA ASP A 9 -1.67 -15.61 -38.64
C ASP A 9 -2.15 -17.02 -39.03
N ASP A 10 -1.80 -17.50 -40.23
CA ASP A 10 -2.17 -18.84 -40.71
C ASP A 10 -1.41 -19.95 -39.96
N GLN A 11 -0.12 -19.70 -39.70
CA GLN A 11 0.74 -20.56 -38.90
C GLN A 11 0.30 -20.59 -37.43
N TRP A 12 -0.15 -19.45 -36.90
CA TRP A 12 -0.71 -19.37 -35.55
C TRP A 12 -2.01 -20.18 -35.41
N ASP A 13 -2.95 -20.02 -36.34
CA ASP A 13 -4.21 -20.78 -36.32
C ASP A 13 -3.99 -22.28 -36.51
N ARG A 14 -3.00 -22.67 -37.31
CA ARG A 14 -2.57 -24.07 -37.43
C ARG A 14 -2.02 -24.62 -36.12
N LEU A 15 -1.16 -23.85 -35.44
CA LEU A 15 -0.60 -24.23 -34.14
C LEU A 15 -1.69 -24.43 -33.08
N VAL A 16 -2.69 -23.56 -33.02
CA VAL A 16 -3.83 -23.68 -32.10
C VAL A 16 -4.62 -24.97 -32.38
N ARG A 17 -4.90 -25.27 -33.65
CA ARG A 17 -5.59 -26.51 -34.04
C ARG A 17 -4.80 -27.77 -33.68
N ASP A 18 -3.49 -27.77 -33.92
CA ASP A 18 -2.63 -28.92 -33.63
C ASP A 18 -2.50 -29.15 -32.11
N VAL A 19 -2.40 -28.08 -31.32
CA VAL A 19 -2.40 -28.16 -29.85
C VAL A 19 -3.70 -28.78 -29.33
N ALA A 20 -4.85 -28.34 -29.85
CA ALA A 20 -6.15 -28.87 -29.44
C ALA A 20 -6.31 -30.36 -29.75
N LYS A 21 -5.79 -30.79 -30.91
CA LYS A 21 -5.85 -32.18 -31.38
C LYS A 21 -4.94 -33.11 -30.58
N HIS A 22 -3.75 -32.64 -30.19
CA HIS A 22 -2.68 -33.52 -29.71
C HIS A 22 -2.45 -33.51 -28.19
N PHE A 23 -2.82 -32.44 -27.46
CA PHE A 23 -2.58 -32.36 -26.02
C PHE A 23 -3.84 -32.61 -25.20
N GLY A 24 -3.77 -33.49 -24.20
CA GLY A 24 -4.83 -33.67 -23.21
C GLY A 24 -5.00 -32.45 -22.29
N GLU A 25 -6.19 -32.21 -21.74
CA GLU A 25 -6.46 -31.06 -20.85
C GLU A 25 -5.56 -31.07 -19.60
N VAL A 26 -5.34 -32.26 -19.03
CA VAL A 26 -4.43 -32.46 -17.90
C VAL A 26 -2.99 -32.07 -18.26
N THR A 27 -2.56 -32.37 -19.49
CA THR A 27 -1.23 -32.00 -19.98
C THR A 27 -1.11 -30.51 -20.22
N ILE A 28 -2.15 -29.90 -20.80
CA ILE A 28 -2.23 -28.44 -21.02
C ILE A 28 -2.07 -27.70 -19.70
N ASN A 29 -2.86 -28.07 -18.68
CA ASN A 29 -2.79 -27.45 -17.36
C ASN A 29 -1.42 -27.62 -16.69
N ARG A 30 -0.83 -28.82 -16.79
CA ARG A 30 0.51 -29.09 -16.24
C ARG A 30 1.62 -28.34 -16.98
N GLY A 31 1.55 -28.24 -18.30
CA GLY A 31 2.54 -27.51 -19.10
C GLY A 31 2.44 -26.00 -18.91
N PHE A 32 1.22 -25.47 -18.77
CA PHE A 32 1.01 -24.07 -18.40
C PHE A 32 1.63 -23.71 -17.04
N ASN A 33 1.50 -24.60 -16.05
CA ASN A 33 2.16 -24.43 -14.75
C ASN A 33 3.70 -24.41 -14.85
N TYR A 34 4.29 -25.22 -15.74
CA TYR A 34 5.74 -25.21 -15.97
C TYR A 34 6.21 -23.93 -16.66
N PHE A 35 5.46 -23.45 -17.65
CA PHE A 35 5.72 -22.15 -18.29
C PHE A 35 5.64 -20.99 -17.29
N LYS A 36 4.57 -20.91 -16.48
CA LYS A 36 4.37 -19.85 -15.47
C LYS A 36 5.46 -19.80 -14.40
N ARG A 37 6.04 -20.95 -14.04
CA ARG A 37 7.14 -21.06 -13.07
C ARG A 37 8.52 -20.76 -13.68
N GLY A 38 8.58 -20.31 -14.94
CA GLY A 38 9.84 -20.02 -15.62
C GLY A 38 10.70 -21.26 -15.85
N LYS A 39 10.12 -22.47 -15.85
CA LYS A 39 10.88 -23.72 -15.94
C LYS A 39 11.44 -24.00 -17.33
N VAL A 40 11.09 -23.21 -18.33
CA VAL A 40 11.74 -23.25 -19.66
C VAL A 40 12.98 -22.37 -19.60
N VAL A 41 14.12 -22.97 -19.25
CA VAL A 41 15.37 -22.25 -18.94
C VAL A 41 16.03 -21.71 -20.22
N LYS A 42 15.91 -22.43 -21.33
CA LYS A 42 16.50 -22.05 -22.61
C LYS A 42 15.59 -22.45 -23.76
N LEU A 43 15.42 -21.58 -24.74
CA LEU A 43 14.72 -21.86 -25.99
C LEU A 43 15.54 -21.33 -27.17
N THR A 44 15.66 -22.14 -28.21
CA THR A 44 16.40 -21.85 -29.45
C THR A 44 15.58 -22.29 -30.66
N LEU A 45 15.78 -21.60 -31.78
CA LEU A 45 15.14 -21.90 -33.06
C LEU A 45 16.22 -22.30 -34.07
N PRO A 46 16.57 -23.60 -34.19
CA PRO A 46 17.57 -24.06 -35.15
C PRO A 46 17.14 -23.83 -36.62
N SER A 47 15.84 -23.74 -36.87
CA SER A 47 15.22 -23.44 -38.16
C SER A 47 13.83 -22.84 -37.93
N GLU A 48 13.25 -22.18 -38.95
CA GLU A 48 11.95 -21.49 -38.90
C GLU A 48 10.80 -22.29 -38.25
N ARG A 49 10.81 -23.62 -38.42
CA ARG A 49 9.72 -24.49 -37.98
C ARG A 49 10.10 -25.49 -36.88
N ILE A 50 11.29 -25.35 -36.28
CA ILE A 50 11.78 -26.26 -35.22
C ILE A 50 12.12 -25.46 -33.96
N VAL A 51 11.49 -25.83 -32.84
CA VAL A 51 11.73 -25.27 -31.52
C VAL A 51 12.51 -26.25 -30.67
N LYS A 52 13.70 -25.87 -30.19
CA LYS A 52 14.46 -26.65 -29.20
C LYS A 52 14.50 -25.93 -27.87
N ALA A 53 14.12 -26.60 -26.79
CA ALA A 53 14.08 -26.03 -25.46
C ALA A 53 14.67 -26.96 -24.40
N VAL A 54 15.15 -26.37 -23.31
CA VAL A 54 15.56 -27.06 -22.08
C VAL A 54 14.58 -26.70 -20.98
N VAL A 55 13.92 -27.70 -20.41
CA VAL A 55 12.86 -27.54 -19.40
C VAL A 55 13.27 -28.23 -18.10
N GLU A 56 13.28 -27.47 -17.02
CA GLU A 56 13.64 -27.93 -15.68
C GLU A 56 12.43 -28.61 -15.00
N GLY A 57 12.62 -29.86 -14.56
CA GLY A 57 11.62 -30.66 -13.84
C GLY A 57 12.24 -31.43 -12.69
N GLY A 58 12.03 -32.76 -12.63
CA GLY A 58 12.80 -33.64 -11.74
C GLY A 58 14.27 -33.78 -12.18
N ASP A 59 14.51 -33.59 -13.48
CA ASP A 59 15.82 -33.44 -14.12
C ASP A 59 15.71 -32.33 -15.21
N LEU A 60 16.81 -32.04 -15.90
CA LEU A 60 16.80 -31.18 -17.10
C LEU A 60 16.38 -31.99 -18.33
N TYR A 61 15.24 -31.62 -18.92
CA TYR A 61 14.68 -32.28 -20.09
C TYR A 61 14.89 -31.46 -21.37
N HIS A 62 15.41 -32.10 -22.41
CA HIS A 62 15.58 -31.57 -23.76
C HIS A 62 14.34 -31.86 -24.60
N VAL A 63 13.77 -30.79 -25.14
CA VAL A 63 12.56 -30.80 -25.93
C VAL A 63 12.89 -30.34 -27.34
N SER A 64 12.41 -31.08 -28.34
CA SER A 64 12.45 -30.69 -29.75
C SER A 64 11.04 -30.77 -30.31
N VAL A 65 10.45 -29.62 -30.65
CA VAL A 65 9.12 -29.51 -31.25
C VAL A 65 9.25 -29.11 -32.72
N ASN A 66 8.66 -29.91 -33.60
CA ASN A 66 8.48 -29.56 -35.00
C ASN A 66 7.05 -29.02 -35.18
N LEU A 67 6.94 -27.75 -35.56
CA LEU A 67 5.68 -27.03 -35.65
C LEU A 67 4.86 -27.43 -36.89
N ASP A 68 5.47 -28.06 -37.90
CA ASP A 68 4.76 -28.61 -39.08
C ASP A 68 4.29 -30.05 -38.86
N SER A 69 4.97 -30.79 -38.00
CA SER A 69 4.68 -32.19 -37.73
C SER A 69 4.94 -32.54 -36.27
N PHE A 70 3.90 -32.40 -35.44
CA PHE A 70 3.96 -32.71 -34.02
C PHE A 70 4.33 -34.18 -33.73
N SER A 71 4.03 -35.10 -34.64
CA SER A 71 4.44 -36.51 -34.56
C SER A 71 5.97 -36.72 -34.61
N SER A 72 6.70 -35.78 -35.20
CA SER A 72 8.17 -35.79 -35.22
C SER A 72 8.81 -35.06 -34.03
N SER A 73 7.98 -34.53 -33.13
CA SER A 73 8.45 -33.84 -31.93
C SER A 73 8.79 -34.83 -30.83
N ARG A 74 9.84 -34.58 -30.05
CA ARG A 74 10.32 -35.50 -29.01
C ARG A 74 10.74 -34.75 -27.76
N CYS A 75 10.50 -35.37 -26.61
CA CYS A 75 11.06 -34.99 -25.32
C CYS A 75 11.78 -36.20 -24.72
N ASP A 76 12.88 -35.97 -24.02
CA ASP A 76 13.63 -36.99 -23.26
C ASP A 76 13.01 -37.33 -21.89
N CYS A 77 11.82 -36.81 -21.57
CA CYS A 77 11.12 -37.18 -20.35
C CYS A 77 10.48 -38.57 -20.44
N PRO A 78 10.11 -39.21 -19.30
CA PRO A 78 9.51 -40.55 -19.31
C PRO A 78 8.23 -40.71 -20.13
N VAL A 79 7.55 -39.60 -20.45
CA VAL A 79 6.34 -39.59 -21.30
C VAL A 79 6.68 -39.57 -22.79
N GLY A 80 7.84 -39.03 -23.18
CA GLY A 80 8.36 -39.02 -24.55
C GLY A 80 7.67 -38.05 -25.53
N TYR A 81 6.34 -38.07 -25.61
CA TYR A 81 5.53 -37.34 -26.59
C TYR A 81 4.35 -36.62 -25.93
N TYR A 82 3.90 -35.51 -26.54
CA TYR A 82 2.76 -34.71 -26.08
C TYR A 82 2.78 -34.46 -24.57
N CYS A 83 3.97 -34.18 -24.03
CA CYS A 83 4.18 -34.05 -22.61
C CYS A 83 4.04 -32.59 -22.16
N LYS A 84 3.96 -32.38 -20.84
CA LYS A 84 3.88 -31.05 -20.24
C LYS A 84 5.07 -30.13 -20.60
N HIS A 85 6.26 -30.70 -20.81
CA HIS A 85 7.47 -29.94 -21.19
C HIS A 85 7.40 -29.43 -22.63
N MET A 86 6.85 -30.25 -23.55
CA MET A 86 6.57 -29.83 -24.93
C MET A 86 5.57 -28.69 -24.96
N PHE A 87 4.47 -28.82 -24.21
CA PHE A 87 3.47 -27.77 -24.14
C PHE A 87 4.04 -26.48 -23.53
N ALA A 88 4.81 -26.56 -22.45
CA ALA A 88 5.48 -25.40 -21.86
C ALA A 88 6.43 -24.70 -22.85
N SER A 89 7.12 -25.47 -23.69
CA SER A 89 8.02 -24.94 -24.73
C SER A 89 7.24 -24.22 -25.85
N ILE A 90 6.07 -24.73 -26.23
CA ILE A 90 5.17 -24.09 -27.21
C ILE A 90 4.61 -22.77 -26.65
N LEU A 91 4.25 -22.75 -25.36
CA LEU A 91 3.80 -21.50 -24.71
C LEU A 91 4.91 -20.46 -24.66
N ARG A 92 6.16 -20.87 -24.37
CA ARG A 92 7.31 -19.97 -24.41
C ARG A 92 7.60 -19.45 -25.81
N TYR A 93 7.42 -20.28 -26.83
CA TYR A 93 7.49 -19.86 -28.22
C TYR A 93 6.41 -18.81 -28.55
N ALA A 94 5.15 -19.04 -28.18
CA ALA A 94 4.06 -18.09 -28.41
C ALA A 94 4.27 -16.73 -27.71
N ASP A 95 4.74 -16.76 -26.46
CA ASP A 95 5.11 -15.60 -25.66
C ASP A 95 6.22 -14.77 -26.32
N MET A 96 7.25 -15.41 -26.88
CA MET A 96 8.31 -14.73 -27.63
C MET A 96 7.82 -14.04 -28.91
N HIS A 97 6.70 -14.49 -29.48
CA HIS A 97 6.08 -13.89 -30.67
C HIS A 97 4.91 -12.95 -30.33
N ASN A 98 4.77 -12.54 -29.07
CA ASN A 98 3.66 -11.70 -28.58
C ASN A 98 2.26 -12.26 -28.92
N ARG A 99 2.12 -13.59 -29.02
CA ARG A 99 0.85 -14.26 -29.27
C ARG A 99 0.20 -14.70 -27.96
N SER A 100 -1.14 -14.74 -27.95
CA SER A 100 -1.91 -15.07 -26.75
C SER A 100 -1.70 -16.51 -26.31
N VAL A 101 -0.98 -16.69 -25.20
CA VAL A 101 -0.79 -17.97 -24.50
C VAL A 101 -2.14 -18.58 -24.09
N HIS A 102 -3.14 -17.74 -23.76
CA HIS A 102 -4.48 -18.18 -23.37
C HIS A 102 -5.25 -18.88 -24.50
N THR A 103 -5.00 -18.51 -25.76
CA THR A 103 -5.61 -19.18 -26.91
C THR A 103 -5.14 -20.63 -27.03
N LEU A 104 -3.88 -20.93 -26.68
CA LEU A 104 -3.33 -22.28 -26.68
C LEU A 104 -3.83 -23.12 -25.49
N ILE A 105 -4.03 -22.51 -24.33
CA ILE A 105 -4.58 -23.19 -23.14
C ILE A 105 -6.04 -23.59 -23.38
N ASN A 106 -6.80 -22.72 -24.04
CA ASN A 106 -8.19 -22.94 -24.39
C ASN A 106 -8.38 -23.56 -25.78
N ALA A 107 -7.32 -24.08 -26.41
CA ALA A 107 -7.37 -24.51 -27.80
C ALA A 107 -8.50 -25.52 -28.07
N LYS A 108 -8.83 -26.40 -27.11
CA LYS A 108 -9.93 -27.36 -27.23
C LYS A 108 -11.33 -26.76 -27.22
N SER A 109 -11.57 -25.72 -26.41
CA SER A 109 -12.85 -25.03 -26.44
C SER A 109 -12.98 -24.16 -27.68
N VAL A 110 -11.85 -23.69 -28.23
CA VAL A 110 -11.79 -22.94 -29.50
C VAL A 110 -12.02 -23.85 -30.73
N THR A 111 -11.58 -25.11 -30.70
CA THR A 111 -11.77 -26.06 -31.83
C THR A 111 -12.95 -27.02 -31.68
N GLY A 112 -13.48 -27.18 -30.46
CA GLY A 112 -14.60 -28.07 -30.12
C GLY A 112 -15.98 -27.53 -30.51
N SER A 113 -16.06 -26.26 -30.88
CA SER A 113 -17.17 -25.74 -31.69
C SER A 113 -16.97 -26.24 -33.13
N ALA A 114 -17.56 -27.40 -33.43
CA ALA A 114 -17.71 -27.86 -34.80
C ALA A 114 -18.38 -26.73 -35.61
N ALA A 115 -17.59 -26.04 -36.44
CA ALA A 115 -18.11 -25.05 -37.36
C ALA A 115 -19.08 -25.75 -38.32
N PRO A 116 -20.36 -25.33 -38.41
CA PRO A 116 -21.12 -25.63 -39.61
C PRO A 116 -20.43 -24.90 -40.76
N LYS A 117 -20.25 -25.60 -41.88
CA LYS A 117 -19.91 -25.00 -43.18
C LYS A 117 -21.04 -24.05 -43.60
N ALA A 118 -21.00 -22.82 -43.11
CA ALA A 118 -21.88 -21.74 -43.52
C ALA A 118 -21.02 -20.51 -43.87
N ARG A 119 -21.00 -20.20 -45.18
CA ARG A 119 -20.61 -18.96 -45.87
C ARG A 119 -19.51 -18.09 -45.23
N ALA A 120 -18.42 -17.96 -45.98
CA ALA A 120 -17.39 -16.93 -45.86
C ALA A 120 -17.89 -15.47 -46.13
N ALA A 121 -19.07 -15.11 -45.59
CA ALA A 121 -19.60 -13.75 -45.61
C ALA A 121 -19.46 -13.03 -44.24
N SER A 122 -19.32 -13.74 -43.11
CA SER A 122 -19.46 -13.11 -41.78
C SER A 122 -18.19 -12.44 -41.20
N TYR A 123 -16.97 -12.86 -41.57
CA TYR A 123 -15.73 -12.29 -41.00
C TYR A 123 -15.31 -10.99 -41.68
N ASN A 124 -15.40 -10.93 -43.02
CA ASN A 124 -15.04 -9.74 -43.79
C ASN A 124 -16.04 -8.60 -43.60
N GLU A 125 -17.34 -8.90 -43.48
CA GLU A 125 -18.36 -7.90 -43.18
C GLU A 125 -18.19 -7.33 -41.76
N ALA A 126 -17.91 -8.17 -40.76
CA ALA A 126 -17.61 -7.71 -39.40
C ALA A 126 -16.34 -6.85 -39.33
N ARG A 127 -15.29 -7.21 -40.08
CA ARG A 127 -14.05 -6.43 -40.19
C ARG A 127 -14.28 -5.10 -40.92
N GLN A 128 -15.08 -5.08 -41.98
CA GLN A 128 -15.45 -3.86 -42.69
C GLN A 128 -16.32 -2.93 -41.83
N LEU A 129 -17.27 -3.48 -41.07
CA LEU A 129 -18.11 -2.71 -40.15
C LEU A 129 -17.28 -2.11 -39.01
N ALA A 130 -16.35 -2.88 -38.44
CA ALA A 130 -15.43 -2.39 -37.42
C ALA A 130 -14.48 -1.30 -37.97
N ALA A 131 -13.97 -1.47 -39.19
CA ALA A 131 -13.14 -0.47 -39.86
C ALA A 131 -13.91 0.82 -40.18
N LYS A 132 -15.17 0.69 -40.62
CA LYS A 132 -16.07 1.83 -40.88
C LYS A 132 -16.37 2.59 -39.58
N LYS A 133 -16.73 1.88 -38.52
CA LYS A 133 -16.96 2.48 -37.19
C LYS A 133 -15.71 3.18 -36.66
N ALA A 134 -14.53 2.55 -36.79
CA ALA A 134 -13.27 3.17 -36.39
C ALA A 134 -12.95 4.45 -37.19
N ALA A 135 -13.31 4.49 -38.49
CA ALA A 135 -13.15 5.69 -39.32
C ALA A 135 -14.16 6.80 -38.94
N GLU A 136 -15.40 6.45 -38.60
CA GLU A 136 -16.42 7.38 -38.10
C GLU A 136 -16.01 7.96 -36.73
N ASP A 137 -15.57 7.11 -35.80
CA ASP A 137 -15.06 7.52 -34.48
C ASP A 137 -13.84 8.44 -34.63
N LEU A 138 -12.93 8.13 -35.57
CA LEU A 138 -11.77 8.99 -35.87
C LEU A 138 -12.18 10.36 -36.42
N ALA A 139 -13.13 10.40 -37.36
CA ALA A 139 -13.64 11.65 -37.93
C ALA A 139 -14.32 12.51 -36.85
N PHE A 140 -15.07 11.88 -35.96
CA PHE A 140 -15.71 12.54 -34.82
C PHE A 140 -14.67 13.11 -33.84
N LEU A 141 -13.64 12.33 -33.48
CA LEU A 141 -12.54 12.78 -32.62
C LEU A 141 -11.83 14.02 -33.21
N GLN A 142 -11.56 14.02 -34.52
CA GLN A 142 -10.91 15.15 -35.21
C GLN A 142 -11.82 16.39 -35.30
N GLN A 143 -13.13 16.20 -35.46
CA GLN A 143 -14.08 17.30 -35.48
C GLN A 143 -14.18 17.96 -34.10
N GLN A 144 -14.33 17.16 -33.03
CA GLN A 144 -14.39 17.66 -31.66
C GLN A 144 -13.07 18.27 -31.19
N ALA A 145 -11.93 17.76 -31.66
CA ALA A 145 -10.61 18.31 -31.34
C ALA A 145 -10.53 19.82 -31.62
N LYS A 146 -11.20 20.33 -32.66
CA LYS A 146 -11.21 21.76 -33.00
C LYS A 146 -11.88 22.65 -31.95
N ARG A 147 -12.80 22.09 -31.16
CA ARG A 147 -13.57 22.79 -30.12
C ARG A 147 -13.25 22.30 -28.72
N ILE A 148 -12.20 21.49 -28.56
CA ILE A 148 -11.87 20.84 -27.29
C ILE A 148 -11.62 21.86 -26.16
N ALA A 149 -11.20 23.08 -26.49
CA ALA A 149 -11.02 24.17 -25.52
C ALA A 149 -12.33 24.72 -24.95
N GLU A 150 -13.46 24.51 -25.61
CA GLU A 150 -14.80 24.94 -25.20
C GLU A 150 -15.58 23.82 -24.51
N LEU A 151 -15.16 22.56 -24.70
CA LEU A 151 -15.86 21.40 -24.15
C LEU A 151 -15.82 21.38 -22.62
N SER A 152 -16.88 20.82 -22.06
CA SER A 152 -17.01 20.49 -20.64
C SER A 152 -16.12 19.31 -20.25
N VAL A 153 -15.88 19.15 -18.95
CA VAL A 153 -15.16 17.99 -18.41
C VAL A 153 -15.84 16.68 -18.81
N LYS A 154 -17.18 16.62 -18.80
CA LYS A 154 -17.92 15.41 -19.20
C LYS A 154 -17.62 15.03 -20.65
N GLU A 155 -17.68 16.00 -21.57
CA GLU A 155 -17.40 15.78 -22.99
C GLU A 155 -15.93 15.39 -23.22
N TRP A 156 -14.98 15.89 -22.42
CA TRP A 156 -13.60 15.41 -22.47
C TRP A 156 -13.48 13.93 -22.09
N HIS A 157 -14.20 13.47 -21.06
CA HIS A 157 -14.18 12.05 -20.67
C HIS A 157 -14.84 11.14 -21.71
N GLU A 158 -15.89 11.60 -22.38
CA GLU A 158 -16.49 10.91 -23.53
C GLU A 158 -15.50 10.82 -24.70
N TRP A 159 -14.79 11.91 -24.98
CA TRP A 159 -13.74 11.96 -26.00
C TRP A 159 -12.55 11.03 -25.66
N PHE A 160 -12.11 10.98 -24.40
CA PHE A 160 -11.08 10.05 -23.94
C PHE A 160 -11.54 8.58 -24.09
N ALA A 161 -12.81 8.29 -23.81
CA ALA A 161 -13.36 6.96 -23.97
C ALA A 161 -13.33 6.49 -25.44
N LEU A 162 -13.65 7.38 -26.38
CA LEU A 162 -13.55 7.11 -27.81
C LEU A 162 -12.08 6.92 -28.23
N ALA A 163 -11.18 7.81 -27.82
CA ALA A 163 -9.77 7.74 -28.18
C ALA A 163 -9.06 6.47 -27.68
N THR A 164 -9.52 5.90 -26.57
CA THR A 164 -8.90 4.72 -25.92
C THR A 164 -9.67 3.42 -26.13
N ALA A 165 -10.76 3.43 -26.90
CA ALA A 165 -11.67 2.28 -27.06
C ALA A 165 -10.97 1.00 -27.53
N SER A 166 -10.01 1.12 -28.47
CA SER A 166 -9.26 -0.03 -29.01
C SER A 166 -8.28 -0.64 -28.00
N LEU A 167 -7.85 0.11 -26.99
CA LEU A 167 -6.88 -0.34 -25.99
C LEU A 167 -7.53 -1.08 -24.82
N MET A 168 -8.86 -1.06 -24.72
CA MET A 168 -9.60 -1.62 -23.59
C MET A 168 -9.52 -3.15 -23.47
N GLN A 169 -9.00 -3.84 -24.48
CA GLN A 169 -8.77 -5.29 -24.48
C GLN A 169 -7.37 -5.69 -23.97
N SER A 170 -6.47 -4.73 -23.77
CA SER A 170 -5.09 -4.96 -23.33
C SER A 170 -4.97 -5.15 -21.81
N SER A 171 -3.88 -5.79 -21.36
CA SER A 171 -3.58 -5.96 -19.93
C SER A 171 -3.32 -4.61 -19.25
N ARG A 172 -4.00 -4.36 -18.11
CA ARG A 172 -3.88 -3.11 -17.35
C ARG A 172 -2.54 -3.05 -16.58
N ASN A 173 -1.53 -2.45 -17.18
CA ASN A 173 -0.19 -2.28 -16.59
C ASN A 173 0.36 -0.87 -16.94
N THR A 174 1.63 -0.62 -16.63
CA THR A 174 2.28 0.67 -16.97
C THR A 174 2.29 0.95 -18.48
N GLN A 175 2.39 -0.08 -19.32
CA GLN A 175 2.32 0.09 -20.77
C GLN A 175 0.93 0.56 -21.20
N PHE A 176 -0.14 0.01 -20.63
CA PHE A 176 -1.50 0.50 -20.87
C PHE A 176 -1.66 1.98 -20.52
N VAL A 177 -1.06 2.45 -19.41
CA VAL A 177 -1.09 3.88 -19.05
C VAL A 177 -0.44 4.73 -20.14
N ASN A 178 0.75 4.33 -20.60
CA ASN A 178 1.48 5.04 -21.64
C ASN A 178 0.71 5.04 -22.97
N ASP A 179 0.18 3.89 -23.38
CA ASP A 179 -0.56 3.74 -24.64
C ASP A 179 -1.88 4.53 -24.61
N ALA A 180 -2.60 4.50 -23.49
CA ALA A 180 -3.85 5.25 -23.33
C ALA A 180 -3.61 6.76 -23.37
N LEU A 181 -2.60 7.25 -22.65
CA LEU A 181 -2.24 8.68 -22.70
C LEU A 181 -1.72 9.08 -24.09
N ALA A 182 -0.92 8.25 -24.75
CA ALA A 182 -0.46 8.50 -26.11
C ALA A 182 -1.63 8.58 -27.11
N ALA A 183 -2.63 7.70 -26.98
CA ALA A 183 -3.83 7.71 -27.82
C ALA A 183 -4.67 8.99 -27.61
N ILE A 184 -4.81 9.44 -26.35
CA ILE A 184 -5.46 10.71 -26.00
C ILE A 184 -4.68 11.89 -26.58
N TYR A 185 -3.36 11.92 -26.44
CA TYR A 185 -2.54 13.07 -26.86
C TYR A 185 -2.31 13.14 -28.37
N ARG A 186 -2.44 12.03 -29.10
CA ARG A 186 -2.29 11.98 -30.56
C ARG A 186 -3.20 12.96 -31.31
N TYR A 187 -4.40 13.20 -30.79
CA TYR A 187 -5.41 14.06 -31.42
C TYR A 187 -5.63 15.38 -30.67
N LYS A 188 -4.82 15.64 -29.65
CA LYS A 188 -4.91 16.84 -28.84
C LYS A 188 -4.33 18.05 -29.60
N PRO A 189 -5.09 19.15 -29.80
CA PRO A 189 -4.55 20.38 -30.37
C PRO A 189 -3.70 21.16 -29.36
N SER A 190 -3.08 22.25 -29.82
CA SER A 190 -2.51 23.26 -28.93
C SER A 190 -3.63 23.96 -28.16
N LEU A 191 -3.52 24.01 -26.84
CA LEU A 191 -4.51 24.61 -25.95
C LEU A 191 -3.92 25.79 -25.16
N PRO A 192 -4.75 26.75 -24.73
CA PRO A 192 -4.34 27.74 -23.74
C PRO A 192 -3.83 27.05 -22.47
N ALA A 193 -2.81 27.62 -21.82
CA ALA A 193 -2.10 26.97 -20.71
C ALA A 193 -3.03 26.48 -19.59
N ASP A 194 -4.00 27.31 -19.18
CA ASP A 194 -4.95 26.97 -18.12
C ASP A 194 -5.85 25.79 -18.51
N VAL A 195 -6.41 25.82 -19.73
CA VAL A 195 -7.26 24.75 -20.26
C VAL A 195 -6.45 23.46 -20.45
N ASP A 196 -5.20 23.59 -20.91
CA ASP A 196 -4.26 22.50 -21.07
C ASP A 196 -3.99 21.78 -19.74
N ALA A 197 -3.79 22.55 -18.67
CA ALA A 197 -3.56 22.02 -17.33
C ALA A 197 -4.73 21.13 -16.87
N PHE A 198 -5.96 21.63 -16.95
CA PHE A 198 -7.17 20.85 -16.63
C PHE A 198 -7.35 19.63 -17.53
N PHE A 199 -7.13 19.79 -18.83
CA PHE A 199 -7.24 18.69 -19.80
C PHE A 199 -6.27 17.55 -19.46
N LEU A 200 -5.01 17.89 -19.18
CA LEU A 200 -3.99 16.93 -18.79
C LEU A 200 -4.38 16.24 -17.47
N LEU A 201 -4.84 16.98 -16.45
CA LEU A 201 -5.31 16.38 -15.20
C LEU A 201 -6.43 15.36 -15.45
N HIS A 202 -7.46 15.73 -16.24
CA HIS A 202 -8.56 14.83 -16.53
C HIS A 202 -8.18 13.62 -17.39
N ALA A 203 -7.20 13.75 -18.29
CA ALA A 203 -6.65 12.61 -19.01
C ALA A 203 -6.01 11.60 -18.05
N HIS A 204 -5.23 12.05 -17.05
CA HIS A 204 -4.64 11.16 -16.05
C HIS A 204 -5.72 10.54 -15.15
N LEU A 205 -6.71 11.33 -14.68
CA LEU A 205 -7.84 10.83 -13.88
C LEU A 205 -8.69 9.80 -14.63
N PHE A 206 -8.90 10.00 -15.93
CA PHE A 206 -9.62 9.04 -16.77
C PHE A 206 -8.88 7.71 -16.86
N VAL A 207 -7.57 7.74 -17.15
CA VAL A 207 -6.75 6.52 -17.24
C VAL A 207 -6.68 5.82 -15.88
N LEU A 208 -6.58 6.57 -14.77
CA LEU A 208 -6.63 6.04 -13.41
C LEU A 208 -7.94 5.28 -13.17
N GLY A 209 -9.09 5.85 -13.55
CA GLY A 209 -10.39 5.18 -13.42
C GLY A 209 -10.49 3.88 -14.23
N LYS A 210 -9.82 3.81 -15.39
CA LYS A 210 -9.76 2.58 -16.20
C LYS A 210 -8.83 1.52 -15.61
N LEU A 211 -7.85 1.92 -14.79
CA LEU A 211 -7.00 0.97 -14.05
C LEU A 211 -7.73 0.40 -12.83
N THR A 212 -8.54 1.22 -12.15
CA THR A 212 -9.15 0.86 -10.85
C THR A 212 -10.50 0.14 -10.99
N LYS A 213 -11.27 0.39 -12.05
CA LYS A 213 -12.54 -0.29 -12.32
C LYS A 213 -12.31 -1.60 -13.09
N GLN A 214 -11.93 -2.68 -12.40
CA GLN A 214 -11.90 -4.04 -12.98
C GLN A 214 -13.13 -4.87 -12.59
N PRO A 215 -13.69 -5.70 -13.50
CA PRO A 215 -14.80 -6.60 -13.18
C PRO A 215 -14.38 -7.67 -12.16
N GLN A 216 -15.20 -7.89 -11.12
CA GLN A 216 -14.94 -8.76 -9.97
C GLN A 216 -14.86 -10.29 -10.28
N ASP A 217 -14.92 -10.71 -11.54
CA ASP A 217 -15.30 -12.09 -11.92
C ASP A 217 -14.15 -13.09 -12.19
N LEU A 218 -12.96 -12.94 -11.61
CA LEU A 218 -11.83 -13.86 -11.90
C LEU A 218 -11.13 -14.42 -10.65
N SER A 219 -11.18 -15.75 -10.54
CA SER A 219 -10.70 -16.62 -9.45
C SER A 219 -9.30 -16.32 -8.85
N GLY A 220 -9.21 -16.52 -7.53
CA GLY A 220 -8.26 -15.89 -6.58
C GLY A 220 -6.76 -16.24 -6.60
N TYR A 221 -6.21 -16.87 -7.64
CA TYR A 221 -4.74 -17.06 -7.77
C TYR A 221 -4.10 -16.28 -8.93
N MET A 222 -4.91 -15.69 -9.81
CA MET A 222 -4.47 -14.76 -10.86
C MET A 222 -4.36 -13.31 -10.34
N TYR A 223 -4.97 -13.04 -9.18
CA TYR A 223 -5.05 -11.71 -8.56
C TYR A 223 -3.70 -11.15 -8.13
N SER A 224 -2.80 -11.92 -7.51
CA SER A 224 -1.63 -11.31 -6.85
C SER A 224 -0.63 -10.64 -7.80
N TYR A 225 -0.39 -11.19 -9.00
CA TYR A 225 0.60 -10.65 -9.94
C TYR A 225 0.02 -9.57 -10.86
N LEU A 226 -1.18 -9.79 -11.42
CA LEU A 226 -1.87 -8.79 -12.24
C LEU A 226 -2.34 -7.60 -11.39
N ALA A 227 -2.82 -7.82 -10.16
CA ALA A 227 -3.12 -6.73 -9.24
C ALA A 227 -1.86 -5.99 -8.82
N PHE A 228 -0.71 -6.66 -8.64
CA PHE A 228 0.55 -5.96 -8.30
C PHE A 228 0.98 -4.96 -9.38
N HIS A 229 1.00 -5.37 -10.65
CA HIS A 229 1.37 -4.47 -11.76
C HIS A 229 0.32 -3.39 -12.02
N THR A 230 -0.97 -3.72 -11.89
CA THR A 230 -2.06 -2.74 -12.00
C THR A 230 -1.98 -1.73 -10.86
N HIS A 231 -1.74 -2.19 -9.63
CA HIS A 231 -1.62 -1.34 -8.44
C HIS A 231 -0.39 -0.44 -8.51
N HIS A 232 0.76 -0.95 -8.93
CA HIS A 232 1.96 -0.12 -9.11
C HIS A 232 1.74 0.94 -10.19
N ALA A 233 1.13 0.58 -11.33
CA ALA A 233 0.79 1.55 -12.38
C ALA A 233 -0.22 2.60 -11.89
N ALA A 234 -1.23 2.19 -11.10
CA ALA A 234 -2.20 3.10 -10.49
C ALA A 234 -1.56 4.01 -9.44
N SER A 235 -0.63 3.50 -8.62
CA SER A 235 0.08 4.28 -7.59
C SER A 235 1.03 5.32 -8.19
N ASP A 236 1.80 4.96 -9.24
CA ASP A 236 2.63 5.92 -9.97
C ASP A 236 1.77 7.01 -10.63
N LEU A 237 0.65 6.63 -11.25
CA LEU A 237 -0.28 7.57 -11.86
C LEU A 237 -0.96 8.47 -10.81
N GLN A 238 -1.32 7.91 -9.65
CA GLN A 238 -1.86 8.64 -8.52
C GLN A 238 -0.88 9.72 -8.03
N GLY A 239 0.40 9.39 -7.87
CA GLY A 239 1.43 10.38 -7.50
C GLY A 239 1.52 11.54 -8.50
N LYS A 240 1.48 11.23 -9.80
CA LYS A 240 1.46 12.25 -10.88
C LYS A 240 0.21 13.13 -10.83
N VAL A 241 -0.96 12.56 -10.56
CA VAL A 241 -2.21 13.32 -10.41
C VAL A 241 -2.12 14.25 -9.20
N ALA A 242 -1.65 13.75 -8.05
CA ALA A 242 -1.50 14.56 -6.84
C ALA A 242 -0.55 15.75 -7.06
N GLN A 243 0.60 15.52 -7.70
CA GLN A 243 1.54 16.57 -8.04
C GLN A 243 0.92 17.64 -8.96
N ARG A 244 0.12 17.22 -9.96
CA ARG A 244 -0.57 18.16 -10.87
C ARG A 244 -1.60 19.01 -10.15
N ILE A 245 -2.37 18.43 -9.23
CA ILE A 245 -3.36 19.17 -8.43
C ILE A 245 -2.69 20.31 -7.67
N VAL A 246 -1.56 20.03 -7.00
CA VAL A 246 -0.78 21.04 -6.26
C VAL A 246 -0.23 22.11 -7.21
N GLN A 247 0.41 21.70 -8.32
CA GLN A 247 1.01 22.63 -9.28
C GLN A 247 0.01 23.60 -9.92
N MET A 248 -1.26 23.18 -10.08
CA MET A 248 -2.29 23.99 -10.71
C MET A 248 -3.14 24.79 -9.73
N ALA A 249 -2.82 24.82 -8.43
CA ALA A 249 -3.60 25.56 -7.43
C ALA A 249 -3.87 27.01 -7.85
N GLY A 250 -2.82 27.73 -8.27
CA GLY A 250 -2.96 29.11 -8.75
C GLY A 250 -3.74 29.26 -10.07
N THR A 251 -3.85 28.20 -10.87
CA THR A 251 -4.67 28.17 -12.09
C THR A 251 -6.14 27.93 -11.74
N ALA A 252 -6.41 26.99 -10.84
CA ALA A 252 -7.76 26.58 -10.46
C ALA A 252 -8.55 27.67 -9.71
N VAL A 253 -7.86 28.53 -8.98
CA VAL A 253 -8.46 29.64 -8.21
C VAL A 253 -8.88 30.83 -9.10
N ARG A 254 -8.37 30.92 -10.34
CA ARG A 254 -8.68 32.06 -11.22
C ARG A 254 -10.18 32.11 -11.54
N PRO A 255 -10.83 33.30 -11.51
CA PRO A 255 -12.25 33.45 -11.84
C PRO A 255 -12.62 32.87 -13.21
N ASP A 256 -11.76 33.06 -14.22
CA ASP A 256 -11.98 32.52 -15.58
C ASP A 256 -12.07 30.99 -15.62
N ASN A 257 -11.51 30.30 -14.63
CA ASN A 257 -11.49 28.85 -14.53
C ASN A 257 -12.52 28.29 -13.53
N GLU A 258 -13.31 29.14 -12.86
CA GLU A 258 -14.24 28.73 -11.81
C GLU A 258 -15.18 27.60 -12.26
N ALA A 259 -15.75 27.72 -13.46
CA ALA A 259 -16.62 26.70 -14.03
C ALA A 259 -15.90 25.35 -14.20
N ARG A 260 -14.64 25.35 -14.64
CA ARG A 260 -13.83 24.14 -14.81
C ARG A 260 -13.43 23.54 -13.47
N THR A 261 -13.08 24.37 -12.49
CA THR A 261 -12.81 23.95 -11.11
C THR A 261 -14.02 23.26 -10.50
N ARG A 262 -15.22 23.85 -10.61
CA ARG A 262 -16.46 23.24 -10.13
C ARG A 262 -16.78 21.92 -10.84
N GLN A 263 -16.60 21.84 -12.16
CA GLN A 263 -16.78 20.59 -12.90
C GLN A 263 -15.75 19.51 -12.49
N THR A 264 -14.52 19.90 -12.16
CA THR A 264 -13.48 18.98 -11.70
C THR A 264 -13.81 18.41 -10.33
N LEU A 265 -14.24 19.25 -9.39
CA LEU A 265 -14.66 18.82 -8.05
C LEU A 265 -15.91 17.92 -8.12
N PHE A 266 -16.87 18.26 -8.99
CA PHE A 266 -18.02 17.40 -9.26
C PHE A 266 -17.57 16.01 -9.74
N TYR A 267 -16.66 15.95 -10.72
CA TYR A 267 -16.13 14.69 -11.23
C TYR A 267 -15.43 13.87 -10.15
N LEU A 268 -14.55 14.49 -9.35
CA LEU A 268 -13.84 13.83 -8.26
C LEU A 268 -14.81 13.28 -7.21
N ARG A 269 -15.85 14.06 -6.84
CA ARG A 269 -16.91 13.59 -5.92
C ARG A 269 -17.63 12.38 -6.50
N SER A 270 -18.07 12.44 -7.75
CA SER A 270 -18.80 11.34 -8.39
C SER A 270 -17.97 10.05 -8.44
N GLU A 271 -16.69 10.15 -8.81
CA GLU A 271 -15.80 8.98 -8.84
C GLU A 271 -15.46 8.46 -7.44
N MET A 272 -15.26 9.35 -6.46
CA MET A 272 -15.07 8.98 -5.04
C MET A 272 -16.26 8.20 -4.49
N LEU A 273 -17.49 8.62 -4.79
CA LEU A 273 -18.70 7.93 -4.33
C LEU A 273 -18.93 6.59 -5.05
N ALA A 274 -18.49 6.47 -6.30
CA ALA A 274 -18.57 5.24 -7.08
C ALA A 274 -17.42 4.26 -6.82
N GLU A 275 -16.39 4.66 -6.07
CA GLU A 275 -15.21 3.86 -5.82
C GLU A 275 -15.51 2.70 -4.86
N THR A 276 -15.31 1.47 -5.33
CA THR A 276 -15.49 0.24 -4.54
C THR A 276 -14.17 -0.39 -4.09
N ASN A 277 -13.04 0.21 -4.47
CA ASN A 277 -11.70 -0.29 -4.15
C ASN A 277 -11.23 0.24 -2.78
N GLU A 278 -10.61 -0.63 -1.98
CA GLU A 278 -10.03 -0.32 -0.66
C GLU A 278 -8.86 0.68 -0.70
N ASN A 279 -8.31 0.99 -1.88
CA ASN A 279 -7.18 1.91 -2.02
C ASN A 279 -7.59 3.41 -1.99
N HIS A 280 -8.88 3.71 -2.17
CA HIS A 280 -9.46 5.05 -2.07
C HIS A 280 -8.71 6.12 -2.89
N TYR A 281 -8.44 5.84 -4.17
CA TYR A 281 -7.67 6.72 -5.06
C TYR A 281 -8.33 8.08 -5.24
N TYR A 282 -9.65 8.09 -5.45
CA TYR A 282 -10.39 9.32 -5.74
C TYR A 282 -10.65 10.15 -4.49
N LEU A 283 -10.84 9.51 -3.33
CA LEU A 283 -10.92 10.22 -2.05
C LEU A 283 -9.67 11.06 -1.80
N ARG A 284 -8.47 10.52 -2.04
CA ARG A 284 -7.22 11.29 -1.87
C ARG A 284 -7.17 12.52 -2.77
N HIS A 285 -7.50 12.35 -4.06
CA HIS A 285 -7.47 13.46 -5.02
C HIS A 285 -8.56 14.49 -4.75
N TYR A 286 -9.73 14.06 -4.29
CA TYR A 286 -10.80 14.93 -3.83
C TYR A 286 -10.33 15.79 -2.65
N LEU A 287 -9.79 15.17 -1.59
CA LEU A 287 -9.29 15.89 -0.42
C LEU A 287 -8.15 16.86 -0.78
N GLN A 288 -7.21 16.45 -1.62
CA GLN A 288 -6.13 17.31 -2.10
C GLN A 288 -6.67 18.51 -2.88
N ALA A 289 -7.60 18.31 -3.80
CA ALA A 289 -8.16 19.41 -4.60
C ALA A 289 -8.88 20.43 -3.71
N TRP A 290 -9.66 19.96 -2.72
CA TRP A 290 -10.27 20.85 -1.73
C TRP A 290 -9.23 21.63 -0.93
N LYS A 291 -8.21 20.91 -0.44
CA LYS A 291 -7.12 21.50 0.34
C LYS A 291 -6.36 22.58 -0.42
N GLU A 292 -5.94 22.29 -1.65
CA GLU A 292 -5.04 23.16 -2.43
C GLU A 292 -5.78 24.29 -3.15
N TRP A 293 -7.04 24.09 -3.56
CA TRP A 293 -7.73 25.05 -4.43
C TRP A 293 -8.73 25.93 -3.70
N LEU A 294 -9.36 25.45 -2.63
CA LEU A 294 -10.48 26.16 -2.01
C LEU A 294 -10.20 26.65 -0.59
N ILE A 295 -9.27 26.02 0.14
CA ILE A 295 -8.90 26.53 1.46
C ILE A 295 -8.11 27.84 1.32
N GLY A 296 -8.50 28.84 2.12
CA GLY A 296 -7.89 30.17 2.10
C GLY A 296 -8.48 31.13 1.06
N GLN A 297 -9.45 30.68 0.25
CA GLN A 297 -10.22 31.56 -0.63
C GLN A 297 -11.32 32.29 0.14
N ALA A 298 -11.59 33.55 -0.22
CA ALA A 298 -12.64 34.37 0.41
C ALA A 298 -14.02 33.68 0.37
N ASP A 299 -14.32 32.97 -0.72
CA ASP A 299 -15.58 32.24 -0.91
C ASP A 299 -15.52 30.76 -0.50
N GLY A 300 -14.37 30.29 0.02
CA GLY A 300 -14.15 28.88 0.36
C GLY A 300 -15.10 28.35 1.44
N SER A 301 -15.51 29.21 2.38
CA SER A 301 -16.49 28.85 3.42
C SER A 301 -17.88 28.57 2.84
N PHE A 302 -18.33 29.35 1.85
CA PHE A 302 -19.62 29.13 1.19
C PHE A 302 -19.59 27.86 0.31
N ALA A 303 -18.51 27.69 -0.46
CA ALA A 303 -18.34 26.52 -1.32
C ALA A 303 -18.28 25.20 -0.52
N SER A 304 -17.62 25.20 0.64
CA SER A 304 -17.56 24.02 1.52
C SER A 304 -18.91 23.66 2.13
N GLU A 305 -19.75 24.65 2.45
CA GLU A 305 -21.10 24.38 2.97
C GLU A 305 -22.02 23.81 1.87
N GLU A 306 -21.97 24.38 0.67
CA GLU A 306 -22.71 23.83 -0.48
C GLU A 306 -22.28 22.39 -0.77
N GLU A 307 -20.98 22.11 -0.68
CA GLU A 307 -20.46 20.77 -0.87
C GLU A 307 -20.89 19.80 0.23
N PHE A 308 -20.87 20.23 1.48
CA PHE A 308 -21.33 19.42 2.60
C PHE A 308 -22.79 18.99 2.42
N ILE A 309 -23.65 19.91 1.97
CA ILE A 309 -25.06 19.62 1.64
C ILE A 309 -25.14 18.54 0.54
N ARG A 310 -24.39 18.69 -0.55
CA ARG A 310 -24.36 17.71 -1.64
C ARG A 310 -23.89 16.32 -1.19
N LEU A 311 -22.91 16.25 -0.28
CA LEU A 311 -22.47 14.99 0.31
C LEU A 311 -23.55 14.37 1.21
N ASN A 312 -24.33 15.18 1.91
CA ASN A 312 -25.46 14.68 2.70
C ASN A 312 -26.58 14.12 1.81
N GLU A 313 -26.92 14.82 0.73
CA GLU A 313 -27.92 14.37 -0.24
C GLU A 313 -27.52 13.10 -0.99
N ALA A 314 -26.21 12.88 -1.19
CA ALA A 314 -25.69 11.66 -1.80
C ALA A 314 -25.89 10.40 -0.93
N GLN A 315 -26.18 10.56 0.36
CA GLN A 315 -26.48 9.43 1.25
C GLN A 315 -27.96 9.07 1.16
N THR A 316 -28.28 7.97 0.48
CA THR A 316 -29.64 7.42 0.45
C THR A 316 -29.92 6.55 1.68
N ALA A 317 -31.17 6.51 2.14
CA ALA A 317 -31.60 5.67 3.27
C ALA A 317 -31.26 4.17 3.10
N ASP A 318 -31.15 3.68 1.86
CA ASP A 318 -30.90 2.27 1.53
C ASP A 318 -29.40 1.94 1.32
N SER A 319 -28.49 2.91 1.35
CA SER A 319 -27.04 2.68 1.20
C SER A 319 -26.30 3.09 2.47
N PRO A 320 -25.56 2.18 3.13
CA PRO A 320 -24.77 2.53 4.31
C PRO A 320 -23.74 3.61 3.94
N SER A 321 -23.45 4.51 4.88
CA SER A 321 -22.44 5.57 4.67
C SER A 321 -21.09 4.93 4.36
N SER A 322 -20.49 5.31 3.24
CA SER A 322 -19.16 4.82 2.87
C SER A 322 -18.08 5.55 3.69
N LEU A 323 -16.96 4.87 3.94
CA LEU A 323 -15.77 5.47 4.55
C LEU A 323 -15.39 6.78 3.86
N ALA A 324 -15.39 6.79 2.52
CA ALA A 324 -15.05 7.97 1.74
C ALA A 324 -15.98 9.16 1.99
N LEU A 325 -17.27 8.90 2.17
CA LEU A 325 -18.25 9.94 2.45
C LEU A 325 -18.03 10.57 3.83
N ASN A 326 -17.84 9.76 4.87
CA ASN A 326 -17.60 10.24 6.23
C ASN A 326 -16.27 11.00 6.34
N VAL A 327 -15.20 10.51 5.72
CA VAL A 327 -13.90 11.19 5.69
C VAL A 327 -13.98 12.53 4.93
N ALA A 328 -14.68 12.57 3.80
CA ALA A 328 -14.88 13.80 3.03
C ALA A 328 -15.67 14.86 3.83
N ARG A 329 -16.74 14.46 4.52
CA ARG A 329 -17.51 15.33 5.40
C ARG A 329 -16.67 15.86 6.57
N ALA A 330 -15.93 14.98 7.23
CA ALA A 330 -15.02 15.35 8.29
C ALA A 330 -14.02 16.40 7.82
N ALA A 331 -13.41 16.21 6.64
CA ALA A 331 -12.48 17.17 6.06
C ALA A 331 -13.08 18.54 5.83
N LEU A 332 -14.27 18.62 5.24
CA LEU A 332 -14.93 19.92 5.03
C LEU A 332 -15.21 20.62 6.36
N ARG A 333 -15.67 19.90 7.39
CA ARG A 333 -15.87 20.45 8.74
C ARG A 333 -14.58 20.91 9.39
N THR A 334 -13.49 20.13 9.26
CA THR A 334 -12.15 20.56 9.70
C THR A 334 -11.72 21.85 9.01
N PHE A 335 -11.93 21.98 7.69
CA PHE A 335 -11.53 23.18 6.95
C PHE A 335 -12.35 24.42 7.35
N GLN A 336 -13.58 24.22 7.81
CA GLN A 336 -14.46 25.28 8.33
C GLN A 336 -14.18 25.65 9.79
N GLY A 337 -13.35 24.89 10.52
CA GLY A 337 -13.12 25.07 11.95
C GLY A 337 -14.13 24.35 12.87
N ASN A 338 -15.02 23.54 12.30
CA ASN A 338 -16.04 22.78 13.03
C ASN A 338 -15.52 21.40 13.44
N ASP A 339 -14.45 21.38 14.25
CA ASP A 339 -13.69 20.15 14.56
C ASP A 339 -14.53 19.08 15.29
N GLU A 340 -15.39 19.49 16.21
CA GLU A 340 -16.23 18.55 16.98
C GLU A 340 -17.17 17.76 16.07
N GLU A 341 -17.76 18.41 15.07
CA GLU A 341 -18.60 17.74 14.08
C GLU A 341 -17.77 16.78 13.22
N ALA A 342 -16.55 17.17 12.84
CA ALA A 342 -15.63 16.31 12.12
C ALA A 342 -15.28 15.04 12.92
N TRP A 343 -14.95 15.18 14.21
CA TRP A 343 -14.65 14.03 15.08
C TRP A 343 -15.86 13.09 15.22
N ASN A 344 -17.06 13.64 15.34
CA ASN A 344 -18.29 12.85 15.39
C ASN A 344 -18.51 12.05 14.10
N GLN A 345 -18.24 12.63 12.93
CA GLN A 345 -18.32 11.91 11.65
C GLN A 345 -17.29 10.76 11.57
N LEU A 346 -16.07 10.98 12.06
CA LEU A 346 -15.02 9.95 12.05
C LEU A 346 -15.33 8.81 13.03
N ARG A 347 -15.80 9.13 14.24
CA ARG A 347 -16.20 8.14 15.26
C ARG A 347 -17.44 7.33 14.86
N ALA A 348 -18.29 7.87 13.99
CA ALA A 348 -19.47 7.18 13.49
C ALA A 348 -19.16 6.11 12.42
N ILE A 349 -17.92 6.05 11.91
CA ILE A 349 -17.50 4.99 10.98
C ILE A 349 -17.45 3.67 11.76
N ASP A 350 -18.06 2.60 11.22
CA ASP A 350 -18.07 1.27 11.84
C ASP A 350 -16.63 0.83 12.15
N GLU A 351 -16.40 0.38 13.39
CA GLU A 351 -15.10 -0.08 13.91
C GLU A 351 -14.45 -1.15 13.02
N ARG A 352 -15.26 -1.88 12.24
CA ARG A 352 -14.78 -2.89 11.27
C ARG A 352 -14.16 -2.27 10.01
N THR A 353 -14.65 -1.11 9.59
CA THR A 353 -14.11 -0.28 8.49
C THR A 353 -13.01 0.61 9.05
N ASN A 354 -11.89 0.00 9.39
CA ASN A 354 -10.74 0.72 9.91
C ASN A 354 -10.34 1.88 8.98
N ILE A 355 -10.25 3.10 9.52
CA ILE A 355 -9.87 4.29 8.75
C ILE A 355 -8.37 4.16 8.39
N PRO A 356 -8.00 4.28 7.10
CA PRO A 356 -6.59 4.29 6.70
C PRO A 356 -5.83 5.46 7.36
N GLU A 357 -4.64 5.16 7.91
CA GLU A 357 -3.84 6.08 8.72
C GLU A 357 -3.51 7.39 7.98
N GLU A 358 -3.32 7.31 6.67
CA GLU A 358 -3.01 8.46 5.82
C GLU A 358 -4.08 9.56 5.85
N PHE A 359 -5.35 9.20 6.05
CA PHE A 359 -6.44 10.18 6.09
C PHE A 359 -6.46 10.91 7.42
N LEU A 360 -6.23 10.17 8.52
CA LEU A 360 -6.11 10.74 9.86
C LEU A 360 -4.90 11.67 9.94
N LEU A 361 -3.74 11.23 9.45
CA LEU A 361 -2.52 12.04 9.38
C LEU A 361 -2.68 13.25 8.43
N GLY A 362 -3.53 13.14 7.40
CA GLY A 362 -3.86 14.23 6.49
C GLY A 362 -4.53 15.43 7.19
N PHE A 363 -5.37 15.20 8.21
CA PHE A 363 -5.94 16.29 9.01
C PHE A 363 -4.87 16.99 9.85
N LEU A 364 -3.93 16.22 10.43
CA LEU A 364 -2.81 16.76 11.21
C LEU A 364 -1.87 17.60 10.33
N ASP A 365 -1.54 17.08 9.14
CA ASP A 365 -0.75 17.81 8.13
C ASP A 365 -1.42 19.14 7.76
N TYR A 366 -2.72 19.12 7.51
CA TYR A 366 -3.47 20.35 7.22
C TYR A 366 -3.37 21.37 8.36
N LEU A 367 -3.65 20.96 9.61
CA LEU A 367 -3.64 21.86 10.77
C LEU A 367 -2.24 22.42 11.07
N ALA A 368 -1.21 21.61 10.84
CA ALA A 368 0.18 22.05 10.93
C ALA A 368 0.51 23.09 9.84
N GLN A 369 0.04 22.90 8.61
CA GLN A 369 0.29 23.84 7.50
C GLN A 369 -0.41 25.19 7.68
N VAL A 370 -1.61 25.21 8.28
CA VAL A 370 -2.30 26.47 8.64
C VAL A 370 -1.87 27.01 10.00
N GLU A 371 -0.84 26.42 10.62
CA GLU A 371 -0.26 26.82 11.92
C GLU A 371 -1.29 26.92 13.07
N SER A 372 -2.34 26.11 13.04
CA SER A 372 -3.38 26.12 14.06
C SER A 372 -3.02 25.19 15.23
N TRP A 373 -2.03 25.57 16.02
CA TRP A 373 -1.44 24.73 17.07
C TRP A 373 -2.43 24.23 18.15
N PRO A 374 -3.38 25.04 18.66
CA PRO A 374 -4.38 24.55 19.61
C PRO A 374 -5.26 23.46 19.00
N ARG A 375 -5.76 23.69 17.78
CA ARG A 375 -6.57 22.71 17.05
C ARG A 375 -5.79 21.44 16.73
N LEU A 376 -4.51 21.57 16.35
CA LEU A 376 -3.63 20.43 16.13
C LEU A 376 -3.49 19.56 17.39
N ALA A 377 -3.29 20.17 18.56
CA ALA A 377 -3.20 19.46 19.83
C ALA A 377 -4.52 18.74 20.19
N ASP A 378 -5.67 19.38 19.92
CA ASP A 378 -6.98 18.74 20.10
C ASP A 378 -7.18 17.56 19.18
N TRP A 379 -6.89 17.73 17.89
CA TRP A 379 -6.95 16.66 16.91
C TRP A 379 -6.03 15.50 17.25
N LEU A 380 -4.81 15.75 17.72
CA LEU A 380 -3.88 14.68 18.12
C LEU A 380 -4.45 13.78 19.22
N VAL A 381 -5.22 14.34 20.17
CA VAL A 381 -5.91 13.55 21.19
C VAL A 381 -7.07 12.75 20.60
N GLU A 382 -7.91 13.41 19.79
CA GLU A 382 -9.14 12.80 19.28
C GLU A 382 -8.90 11.72 18.22
N VAL A 383 -7.83 11.84 17.41
CA VAL A 383 -7.48 10.80 16.43
C VAL A 383 -6.78 9.61 17.04
N ALA A 384 -6.17 9.74 18.23
CA ALA A 384 -5.46 8.65 18.90
C ALA A 384 -6.25 7.33 18.91
N PRO A 385 -7.48 7.25 19.45
CA PRO A 385 -8.25 6.00 19.48
C PRO A 385 -8.62 5.46 18.09
N LEU A 386 -8.60 6.31 17.06
CA LEU A 386 -8.92 5.93 15.68
C LEU A 386 -7.69 5.42 14.91
N LEU A 387 -6.48 5.65 15.40
CA LEU A 387 -5.25 5.23 14.73
C LEU A 387 -4.99 3.74 14.93
N ASN A 388 -5.00 2.99 13.83
CA ASN A 388 -4.55 1.60 13.82
C ASN A 388 -3.02 1.50 13.69
N LEU A 389 -2.33 1.76 14.79
CA LEU A 389 -0.86 1.88 14.89
C LEU A 389 -0.08 0.55 14.82
N ARG A 390 -0.60 -0.46 14.11
CA ARG A 390 0.12 -1.74 13.93
C ARG A 390 1.46 -1.59 13.21
N LYS A 391 1.65 -0.52 12.43
CA LYS A 391 2.88 -0.23 11.68
C LYS A 391 3.69 0.86 12.38
N ALA A 392 4.99 0.64 12.53
CA ALA A 392 5.91 1.60 13.15
C ALA A 392 5.95 2.97 12.44
N SER A 393 5.69 3.03 11.14
CA SER A 393 5.68 4.28 10.36
C SER A 393 4.61 5.28 10.83
N GLY A 394 3.41 4.80 11.14
CA GLY A 394 2.31 5.66 11.61
C GLY A 394 2.59 6.24 12.99
N VAL A 395 3.20 5.46 13.88
CA VAL A 395 3.53 5.89 15.26
C VAL A 395 4.55 7.02 15.24
N ARG A 396 5.57 6.92 14.38
CA ARG A 396 6.60 7.95 14.25
C ARG A 396 6.03 9.25 13.71
N ALA A 397 5.24 9.20 12.64
CA ALA A 397 4.59 10.40 12.08
C ALA A 397 3.69 11.09 13.11
N TYR A 398 2.88 10.31 13.84
CA TYR A 398 2.04 10.83 14.92
C TYR A 398 2.86 11.51 16.03
N SER A 399 3.98 10.91 16.43
CA SER A 399 4.91 11.50 17.40
C SER A 399 5.54 12.80 16.90
N GLU A 400 5.92 12.88 15.62
CA GLU A 400 6.51 14.08 15.01
C GLU A 400 5.53 15.27 15.04
N TYR A 401 4.22 15.02 14.84
CA TYR A 401 3.19 16.05 15.01
C TYR A 401 3.01 16.49 16.47
N TRP A 402 3.12 15.59 17.44
CA TRP A 402 3.14 15.97 18.85
C TRP A 402 4.35 16.84 19.19
N ASP A 403 5.54 16.52 18.69
CA ASP A 403 6.73 17.35 18.89
C ASP A 403 6.57 18.74 18.28
N LEU A 404 5.95 18.81 17.11
CA LEU A 404 5.62 20.08 16.48
C LEU A 404 4.62 20.88 17.32
N ALA A 405 3.52 20.25 17.77
CA ALA A 405 2.51 20.89 18.61
C ALA A 405 3.11 21.40 19.93
N VAL A 406 3.89 20.58 20.64
CA VAL A 406 4.50 20.95 21.94
C VAL A 406 5.57 22.04 21.78
N ARG A 407 6.26 22.10 20.64
CA ARG A 407 7.21 23.19 20.35
C ARG A 407 6.53 24.56 20.32
N HIS A 408 5.32 24.64 19.77
CA HIS A 408 4.55 25.88 19.67
C HIS A 408 3.57 26.09 20.84
N LEU A 409 3.15 25.01 21.50
CA LEU A 409 2.20 24.99 22.60
C LEU A 409 2.70 24.08 23.74
N PRO A 410 3.69 24.53 24.54
CA PRO A 410 4.34 23.69 25.56
C PRO A 410 3.37 23.13 26.62
N GLU A 411 2.29 23.85 26.89
CA GLU A 411 1.19 23.44 27.78
C GLU A 411 0.42 22.19 27.31
N ALA A 412 0.54 21.80 26.03
CA ALA A 412 -0.04 20.55 25.53
C ALA A 412 0.78 19.30 25.91
N GLY A 413 1.97 19.47 26.48
CA GLY A 413 2.88 18.37 26.86
C GLY A 413 2.23 17.26 27.70
N PRO A 414 1.43 17.55 28.75
CA PRO A 414 0.71 16.52 29.51
C PRO A 414 -0.20 15.65 28.63
N ARG A 415 -0.94 16.27 27.70
CA ARG A 415 -1.87 15.57 26.79
C ARG A 415 -1.13 14.64 25.82
N MET A 416 0.08 15.02 25.40
CA MET A 416 0.96 14.15 24.61
C MET A 416 1.26 12.85 25.36
N TRP A 417 1.65 12.95 26.63
CA TRP A 417 1.97 11.78 27.44
C TRP A 417 0.77 10.86 27.62
N ASP A 418 -0.41 11.43 27.92
CA ASP A 418 -1.64 10.65 28.08
C ASP A 418 -2.01 9.91 26.78
N SER A 419 -1.82 10.56 25.63
CA SER A 419 -2.08 9.96 24.32
C SER A 419 -1.08 8.86 23.97
N LEU A 420 0.21 9.05 24.26
CA LEU A 420 1.20 7.99 24.05
C LEU A 420 0.94 6.78 24.95
N VAL A 421 0.50 7.00 26.20
CA VAL A 421 0.16 5.91 27.13
C VAL A 421 -1.10 5.17 26.68
N SER A 422 -2.13 5.86 26.21
CA SER A 422 -3.39 5.23 25.76
C SER A 422 -3.20 4.32 24.54
N LEU A 423 -2.13 4.55 23.76
CA LEU A 423 -1.79 3.79 22.54
C LEU A 423 -0.79 2.64 22.76
N LEU A 424 -0.42 2.37 24.01
CA LEU A 424 0.40 1.20 24.33
C LEU A 424 -0.33 -0.11 23.93
N PRO A 425 0.40 -1.13 23.43
CA PRO A 425 1.86 -1.24 23.40
C PRO A 425 2.53 -0.63 22.16
N HIS A 426 1.78 -0.09 21.19
CA HIS A 426 2.32 0.32 19.89
C HIS A 426 3.29 1.51 19.98
N THR A 427 3.09 2.38 20.96
CA THR A 427 3.91 3.57 21.25
C THR A 427 5.06 3.32 22.22
N ARG A 428 5.30 2.08 22.65
CA ARG A 428 6.25 1.77 23.73
C ARG A 428 7.65 2.33 23.50
N GLU A 429 8.26 2.02 22.35
CA GLU A 429 9.63 2.43 22.03
C GLU A 429 9.78 3.95 22.05
N LEU A 430 8.82 4.66 21.43
CA LEU A 430 8.82 6.13 21.38
C LEU A 430 8.55 6.76 22.75
N TYR A 431 7.67 6.16 23.56
CA TYR A 431 7.41 6.64 24.91
C TYR A 431 8.67 6.53 25.79
N GLU A 432 9.37 5.39 25.73
CA GLU A 432 10.63 5.18 26.45
C GLU A 432 11.73 6.15 26.00
N GLU A 433 11.91 6.34 24.69
CA GLU A 433 12.88 7.28 24.10
C GLU A 433 12.62 8.72 24.60
N LYS A 434 11.38 9.21 24.46
CA LYS A 434 11.04 10.58 24.88
C LYS A 434 11.21 10.81 26.37
N LEU A 435 10.90 9.83 27.21
CA LEU A 435 11.12 9.95 28.65
C LEU A 435 12.62 10.11 28.99
N LEU A 436 13.49 9.42 28.27
CA LEU A 436 14.95 9.57 28.43
C LEU A 436 15.44 10.91 27.89
N GLU A 437 14.99 11.34 26.71
CA GLU A 437 15.37 12.63 26.11
C GLU A 437 14.95 13.82 26.97
N THR A 438 13.75 13.76 27.56
CA THR A 438 13.21 14.82 28.43
C THR A 438 13.68 14.73 29.88
N GLY A 439 14.51 13.73 30.21
CA GLY A 439 15.05 13.53 31.56
C GLY A 439 14.01 13.13 32.61
N GLN A 440 12.91 12.51 32.20
CA GLN A 440 11.86 12.01 33.09
C GLN A 440 12.22 10.62 33.67
N TRP A 441 13.36 10.55 34.34
CA TRP A 441 13.97 9.30 34.83
C TRP A 441 13.05 8.47 35.73
N ARG A 442 12.30 9.13 36.62
CA ARG A 442 11.38 8.47 37.55
C ARG A 442 10.21 7.82 36.82
N ARG A 443 9.56 8.54 35.91
CA ARG A 443 8.47 7.98 35.09
C ARG A 443 8.95 6.85 34.19
N TRP A 444 10.15 6.98 33.62
CA TRP A 444 10.77 5.89 32.86
C TRP A 444 10.93 4.65 33.75
N MET A 445 11.40 4.83 34.98
CA MET A 445 11.53 3.72 35.92
C MET A 445 10.18 3.10 36.32
N ASP A 446 9.20 3.93 36.65
CA ASP A 446 7.85 3.48 37.02
C ASP A 446 7.24 2.63 35.89
N PHE A 447 7.49 3.03 34.64
CA PHE A 447 7.10 2.25 33.46
C PHE A 447 7.83 0.91 33.36
N GLN A 448 9.15 0.86 33.59
CA GLN A 448 9.86 -0.43 33.58
C GLN A 448 9.43 -1.37 34.70
N LEU A 449 9.12 -0.81 35.88
CA LEU A 449 8.62 -1.56 37.02
C LEU A 449 7.23 -2.14 36.75
N SER A 450 6.32 -1.35 36.14
CA SER A 450 4.97 -1.84 35.81
C SER A 450 5.00 -2.94 34.74
N MET A 451 5.96 -2.87 33.81
CA MET A 451 6.19 -3.89 32.80
C MET A 451 6.99 -5.10 33.30
N SER A 452 7.42 -5.09 34.57
CA SER A 452 8.27 -6.15 35.16
C SER A 452 9.57 -6.41 34.37
N SER A 453 10.10 -5.39 33.69
CA SER A 453 11.32 -5.49 32.88
C SER A 453 12.52 -5.97 33.72
N ASP A 454 13.50 -6.62 33.10
CA ASP A 454 14.71 -7.07 33.81
C ASP A 454 15.86 -6.05 33.64
N PRO A 455 16.56 -5.63 34.70
CA PRO A 455 17.73 -4.76 34.59
C PRO A 455 18.88 -5.30 33.71
N LEU A 456 18.86 -6.59 33.36
CA LEU A 456 19.81 -7.23 32.47
C LEU A 456 19.41 -7.19 30.99
N GLU A 457 18.16 -6.85 30.67
CA GLU A 457 17.69 -6.62 29.29
C GLU A 457 18.26 -5.32 28.71
N PHE A 458 18.62 -4.36 29.57
CA PHE A 458 19.15 -3.06 29.18
C PHE A 458 20.68 -3.06 29.08
N ARG A 459 21.21 -2.30 28.12
CA ARG A 459 22.65 -2.05 28.03
C ARG A 459 23.06 -1.07 29.14
N VAL A 460 24.33 -1.12 29.51
CA VAL A 460 24.90 -0.18 30.49
C VAL A 460 24.76 1.27 30.01
N THR A 461 24.84 1.49 28.69
CA THR A 461 24.64 2.79 28.05
C THR A 461 23.25 3.36 28.26
N ASP A 462 22.23 2.50 28.34
CA ASP A 462 20.83 2.91 28.40
C ASP A 462 20.48 3.39 29.82
N LEU A 463 21.08 2.75 30.84
CA LEU A 463 20.89 3.10 32.25
C LEU A 463 21.89 4.16 32.76
N ALA A 464 22.99 4.41 32.04
CA ALA A 464 24.02 5.37 32.45
C ALA A 464 23.49 6.81 32.66
N PRO A 465 22.57 7.35 31.83
CA PRO A 465 21.96 8.65 32.07
C PRO A 465 21.18 8.69 33.40
N ILE A 466 20.44 7.64 33.72
CA ILE A 466 19.67 7.54 34.97
C ILE A 466 20.63 7.44 36.15
N GLU A 467 21.65 6.59 36.07
CA GLU A 467 22.68 6.46 37.11
C GLU A 467 23.40 7.79 37.36
N LYS A 468 23.57 8.61 36.32
CA LYS A 468 24.21 9.91 36.41
C LYS A 468 23.31 10.97 37.05
N ASN A 469 22.06 11.05 36.63
CA ASN A 469 21.18 12.19 36.94
C ASN A 469 20.21 11.91 38.09
N ASP A 470 19.69 10.68 38.23
CA ASP A 470 18.83 10.26 39.35
C ASP A 470 19.12 8.80 39.76
N PRO A 471 20.29 8.52 40.38
CA PRO A 471 20.68 7.16 40.78
C PRO A 471 19.73 6.51 41.80
N GLU A 472 18.94 7.31 42.52
CA GLU A 472 17.95 6.79 43.48
C GLU A 472 16.80 6.07 42.78
N ALA A 473 16.41 6.52 41.58
CA ALA A 473 15.39 5.86 40.78
C ALA A 473 15.74 4.40 40.44
N LEU A 474 17.02 4.03 40.36
CA LEU A 474 17.44 2.66 40.05
C LEU A 474 17.30 1.68 41.21
N LEU A 475 17.16 2.15 42.45
CA LEU A 475 17.15 1.28 43.63
C LEU A 475 16.01 0.25 43.60
N PRO A 476 14.72 0.65 43.38
CA PRO A 476 13.62 -0.31 43.36
C PRO A 476 13.77 -1.35 42.25
N PHE A 477 14.30 -0.93 41.09
CA PHE A 477 14.48 -1.78 39.92
C PHE A 477 15.44 -2.93 40.17
N TYR A 478 16.58 -2.64 40.79
CA TYR A 478 17.53 -3.69 41.15
C TYR A 478 17.06 -4.52 42.35
N HIS A 479 16.44 -3.91 43.37
CA HIS A 479 15.94 -4.65 44.54
C HIS A 479 14.88 -5.68 44.16
N GLN A 480 13.88 -5.28 43.36
CA GLN A 480 12.83 -6.19 42.91
C GLN A 480 13.37 -7.30 42.01
N ALA A 481 14.33 -6.99 41.13
CA ALA A 481 14.98 -7.99 40.29
C ALA A 481 15.78 -9.01 41.11
N VAL A 482 16.51 -8.58 42.15
CA VAL A 482 17.21 -9.49 43.07
C VAL A 482 16.24 -10.49 43.70
N GLU A 483 15.12 -9.99 44.26
CA GLU A 483 14.10 -10.86 44.87
C GLU A 483 13.52 -11.85 43.85
N ARG A 484 13.19 -11.40 42.63
CA ARG A 484 12.75 -12.28 41.53
C ARG A 484 13.74 -13.42 41.26
N TYR A 485 15.04 -13.12 41.17
CA TYR A 485 16.06 -14.13 40.92
C TYR A 485 16.29 -15.09 42.09
N VAL A 486 16.12 -14.62 43.33
CA VAL A 486 16.16 -15.48 44.53
C VAL A 486 14.98 -16.45 44.54
N LEU A 487 13.79 -16.00 44.12
CA LEU A 487 12.58 -16.82 44.06
C LEU A 487 12.67 -17.99 43.06
N LEU A 488 13.56 -17.92 42.06
CA LEU A 488 13.81 -19.04 41.13
C LEU A 488 14.43 -20.27 41.82
N LYS A 489 14.97 -20.12 43.04
CA LYS A 489 15.51 -21.19 43.89
C LYS A 489 16.53 -22.11 43.21
N ASN A 490 17.30 -21.58 42.26
CA ASN A 490 18.35 -22.31 41.57
C ASN A 490 19.66 -21.55 41.62
N ARG A 491 20.77 -22.26 41.37
CA ARG A 491 22.12 -21.70 41.57
C ARG A 491 22.43 -20.56 40.60
N ASP A 492 21.93 -20.62 39.38
CA ASP A 492 22.20 -19.59 38.38
C ASP A 492 21.42 -18.30 38.70
N GLY A 493 20.18 -18.41 39.18
CA GLY A 493 19.41 -17.31 39.74
C GLY A 493 20.14 -16.63 40.90
N TYR A 494 20.72 -17.40 41.82
CA TYR A 494 21.52 -16.83 42.91
C TYR A 494 22.77 -16.09 42.42
N LYS A 495 23.50 -16.62 41.44
CA LYS A 495 24.64 -15.91 40.82
C LYS A 495 24.20 -14.59 40.19
N THR A 496 23.06 -14.61 39.51
CA THR A 496 22.49 -13.40 38.89
C THR A 496 22.05 -12.38 39.93
N ALA A 497 21.39 -12.82 41.01
CA ALA A 497 21.05 -11.97 42.15
C ALA A 497 22.29 -11.32 42.77
N VAL A 498 23.38 -12.07 43.00
CA VAL A 498 24.66 -11.53 43.49
C VAL A 498 25.24 -10.48 42.54
N LYS A 499 25.15 -10.68 41.21
CA LYS A 499 25.58 -9.69 40.22
C LYS A 499 24.79 -8.38 40.34
N LEU A 500 23.48 -8.45 40.55
CA LEU A 500 22.62 -7.28 40.74
C LEU A 500 22.85 -6.61 42.10
N LEU A 501 23.04 -7.38 43.18
CA LEU A 501 23.41 -6.86 44.50
C LEU A 501 24.73 -6.07 44.48
N LYS A 502 25.73 -6.52 43.71
CA LYS A 502 26.96 -5.75 43.50
C LYS A 502 26.72 -4.40 42.80
N ARG A 503 25.72 -4.32 41.91
CA ARG A 503 25.32 -3.05 41.29
C ARG A 503 24.62 -2.15 42.31
N LEU A 504 23.70 -2.71 43.11
CA LEU A 504 23.07 -1.99 44.23
C LEU A 504 24.12 -1.41 45.20
N ALA A 505 25.10 -2.20 45.63
CA ALA A 505 26.17 -1.72 46.53
C ALA A 505 26.88 -0.48 45.97
N LYS A 506 27.16 -0.46 44.65
CA LYS A 506 27.75 0.70 43.97
C LYS A 506 26.81 1.90 43.95
N LEU A 507 25.51 1.69 43.73
CA LEU A 507 24.50 2.76 43.76
C LEU A 507 24.38 3.39 45.15
N TYR A 508 24.29 2.58 46.21
CA TYR A 508 24.25 3.06 47.59
C TYR A 508 25.51 3.88 47.95
N LYS A 509 26.69 3.40 47.54
CA LYS A 509 27.94 4.15 47.70
C LYS A 509 27.91 5.49 46.96
N ARG A 510 27.40 5.51 45.73
CA ARG A 510 27.24 6.74 44.94
C ARG A 510 26.29 7.74 45.60
N LEU A 511 25.24 7.23 46.25
CA LEU A 511 24.26 8.02 47.02
C LEU A 511 24.75 8.43 48.43
N LYS A 512 25.96 8.02 48.84
CA LYS A 512 26.50 8.20 50.20
C LYS A 512 25.61 7.57 51.29
N ARG A 513 25.03 6.40 50.97
CA ARG A 513 24.10 5.64 51.82
C ARG A 513 24.66 4.27 52.19
N GLU A 514 25.97 4.15 52.35
CA GLU A 514 26.66 2.90 52.73
C GLU A 514 26.12 2.27 54.02
N PRO A 515 25.81 3.04 55.10
CA PRO A 515 25.24 2.43 56.32
C PRO A 515 23.89 1.74 56.08
N LEU A 516 23.07 2.28 55.15
CA LEU A 516 21.80 1.66 54.76
C LEU A 516 22.02 0.40 53.92
N TRP A 517 23.07 0.38 53.09
CA TRP A 517 23.46 -0.81 52.35
C TRP A 517 23.89 -1.95 53.28
N GLU A 518 24.75 -1.68 54.26
CA GLU A 518 25.20 -2.69 55.23
C GLU A 518 24.00 -3.26 56.01
N ALA A 519 23.12 -2.39 56.53
CA ALA A 519 21.90 -2.83 57.21
C ALA A 519 20.98 -3.66 56.30
N PHE A 520 20.88 -3.31 55.01
CA PHE A 520 20.08 -4.06 54.04
C PHE A 520 20.69 -5.43 53.74
N ILE A 521 22.00 -5.53 53.47
CA ILE A 521 22.61 -6.79 53.05
C ILE A 521 22.65 -7.81 54.20
N ASP A 522 22.85 -7.34 55.44
CA ASP A 522 22.76 -8.16 56.65
C ASP A 522 21.34 -8.72 56.81
N ALA A 523 20.32 -7.84 56.77
CA ALA A 523 18.92 -8.25 56.86
C ALA A 523 18.49 -9.19 55.72
N PHE A 524 19.00 -8.96 54.51
CA PHE A 524 18.76 -9.82 53.35
C PHE A 524 19.38 -11.21 53.54
N ALA A 525 20.63 -11.28 54.02
CA ALA A 525 21.30 -12.55 54.30
C ALA A 525 20.60 -13.33 55.42
N ASP A 526 20.17 -12.66 56.48
CA ASP A 526 19.44 -13.28 57.60
C ASP A 526 18.09 -13.86 57.15
N ARG A 527 17.31 -13.08 56.37
CA ARG A 527 16.03 -13.51 55.79
C ARG A 527 16.18 -14.77 54.94
N HIS A 528 17.30 -14.89 54.23
CA HIS A 528 17.59 -16.03 53.35
C HIS A 528 18.64 -17.00 53.93
N SER A 529 18.80 -17.05 55.26
CA SER A 529 19.78 -17.90 55.96
C SER A 529 19.66 -19.40 55.64
N ARG A 530 18.45 -19.88 55.36
CA ARG A 530 18.17 -21.28 55.00
C ARG A 530 18.63 -21.65 53.58
N LEU A 531 18.82 -20.67 52.70
CA LEU A 531 19.24 -20.89 51.31
C LEU A 531 20.77 -21.01 51.24
N ARG A 532 21.34 -22.15 51.66
CA ARG A 532 22.80 -22.37 51.74
C ARG A 532 23.56 -22.02 50.45
N ALA A 533 23.03 -22.42 49.30
CA ALA A 533 23.64 -22.10 48.00
C ALA A 533 23.67 -20.59 47.72
N LEU A 534 22.65 -19.83 48.12
CA LEU A 534 22.66 -18.37 48.01
C LEU A 534 23.71 -17.75 48.94
N GLN A 535 23.81 -18.23 50.19
CA GLN A 535 24.81 -17.77 51.16
C GLN A 535 26.24 -17.99 50.66
N GLU A 536 26.51 -19.14 50.05
CA GLU A 536 27.81 -19.41 49.40
C GLU A 536 28.11 -18.42 48.27
N GLU A 537 27.14 -18.14 47.40
CA GLU A 537 27.34 -17.20 46.30
C GLU A 537 27.47 -15.74 46.80
N LEU A 538 26.80 -15.35 47.90
CA LEU A 538 26.99 -14.05 48.57
C LEU A 538 28.41 -13.88 49.12
N ARG A 539 28.95 -14.90 49.81
CA ARG A 539 30.35 -14.90 50.31
C ARG A 539 31.36 -14.86 49.17
N LYS A 540 31.19 -15.69 48.14
CA LYS A 540 32.02 -15.62 46.92
C LYS A 540 31.93 -14.25 46.25
N GLY A 541 30.76 -13.63 46.35
CA GLY A 541 30.49 -12.27 45.91
C GLY A 541 31.27 -11.19 46.66
N LYS A 542 31.84 -11.48 47.83
CA LYS A 542 32.38 -10.49 48.79
C LYS A 542 31.32 -9.45 49.19
N LEU A 543 30.06 -9.90 49.31
CA LEU A 543 28.94 -9.08 49.79
C LEU A 543 28.66 -9.29 51.28
N LEU A 544 29.23 -10.34 51.86
CA LEU A 544 29.22 -10.62 53.28
C LEU A 544 30.68 -10.71 53.73
N THR A 545 30.95 -10.13 54.88
CA THR A 545 32.27 -10.15 55.52
C THR A 545 32.57 -11.51 56.12
#